data_AF-A0A1Q7STY0-F1
#
_entry.id   AF-A0A1Q7STY0-F1
#
_cell.length_a   1.000
_cell.length_b   1.000
_cell.length_c   1.000
_cell.angle_alpha   90.00
_cell.angle_beta   90.00
_cell.angle_gamma   90.00
#
_symmetry.space_group_name_H-M   'P 1'
#
loop_
_entity.id
_entity.type
_entity.pdbx_description
1 polymer ?
#
loop_
_entity_poly.entity_id
_entity_poly.type
_entity_poly.pdbx_seq_one_letter_code
_entity_poly.pdbx_strand_id
1 'polypeptide(L)'
;MPAAYKNYDELLAAAADLAVTNLAEQTKSGRVEDWAWQCFNSLDMFHPLGHHGLLKRFLSITDKPQAGTVYSVRAATKHHGPAMRFVGNPGNWDESILLISAGQSGQPGSSHYSDQFSYWYEGKPVFAAFSDAAQANARRHALTLKPGS
;
A
#
# COMPACT_ATOMS: atom_id res chain seq x y z
N MET A 1 -29.48 -17.97 11.88
CA MET A 1 -28.36 -18.66 12.56
C MET A 1 -28.30 -20.09 12.03
N PRO A 2 -27.11 -20.69 11.82
CA PRO A 2 -27.00 -22.07 11.37
C PRO A 2 -27.72 -23.03 12.34
N ALA A 3 -28.34 -24.09 11.82
CA ALA A 3 -29.15 -25.01 12.61
C ALA A 3 -28.36 -25.80 13.68
N ALA A 4 -27.03 -25.82 13.57
CA ALA A 4 -26.14 -26.55 14.48
C ALA A 4 -25.96 -25.89 15.87
N TYR A 5 -26.38 -24.63 16.05
CA TYR A 5 -26.14 -23.86 17.27
C TYR A 5 -27.46 -23.40 17.89
N LYS A 6 -27.54 -23.38 19.22
CA LYS A 6 -28.76 -23.02 19.96
C LYS A 6 -28.94 -21.52 20.11
N ASN A 7 -27.84 -20.78 20.15
CA ASN A 7 -27.81 -19.33 20.26
C ASN A 7 -26.52 -18.74 19.68
N TYR A 8 -26.43 -17.40 19.66
CA TYR A 8 -25.27 -16.70 19.14
C TYR A 8 -24.00 -16.92 19.97
N ASP A 9 -24.11 -17.09 21.28
CA ASP A 9 -22.95 -17.30 22.15
C ASP A 9 -22.24 -18.61 21.80
N GLU A 10 -23.00 -19.68 21.59
CA GLU A 10 -22.46 -20.98 21.17
C GLU A 10 -21.80 -20.90 19.78
N LEU A 11 -22.43 -20.18 18.84
CA LEU A 11 -21.84 -19.92 17.52
C LEU A 11 -20.53 -19.13 17.61
N LEU A 12 -20.49 -18.07 18.44
CA LEU A 12 -19.32 -17.22 18.59
C LEU A 12 -18.17 -17.96 19.28
N ALA A 13 -18.45 -18.80 20.29
CA ALA A 13 -17.44 -19.64 20.93
C ALA A 13 -16.83 -20.64 19.94
N ALA A 14 -17.67 -21.36 19.19
CA ALA A 14 -17.20 -22.29 18.16
C ALA A 14 -16.39 -21.59 17.05
N ALA A 15 -16.80 -20.39 16.64
CA ALA A 15 -16.08 -19.60 15.66
C ALA A 15 -14.72 -19.12 16.19
N ALA A 16 -14.62 -18.76 17.48
CA ALA A 16 -13.37 -18.36 18.12
C ALA A 16 -12.37 -19.53 18.19
N ASP A 17 -12.81 -20.73 18.57
CA ASP A 17 -11.97 -21.93 18.60
C ASP A 17 -11.44 -22.30 17.20
N LEU A 18 -12.29 -22.18 16.18
CA LEU A 18 -11.91 -22.38 14.79
C LEU A 18 -10.91 -21.32 14.33
N ALA A 19 -11.11 -20.05 14.71
CA ALA A 19 -10.20 -18.96 14.37
C ALA A 19 -8.80 -19.18 14.97
N VAL A 20 -8.71 -19.58 16.24
CA VAL A 20 -7.44 -19.93 16.91
C VAL A 20 -6.72 -21.04 16.16
N THR A 21 -7.43 -22.10 15.78
CA THR A 21 -6.88 -23.23 15.00
C THR A 21 -6.32 -22.75 13.66
N ASN A 22 -7.11 -21.96 12.91
CA ASN A 22 -6.70 -21.44 11.60
C ASN A 22 -5.48 -20.50 11.70
N LEU A 23 -5.43 -19.63 12.72
CA LEU A 23 -4.32 -18.72 12.93
C LEU A 23 -3.03 -19.48 13.26
N ALA A 24 -3.13 -20.51 14.11
CA ALA A 24 -2.00 -21.37 14.45
C ALA A 24 -1.45 -22.12 13.24
N GLU A 25 -2.31 -22.63 12.36
CA GLU A 25 -1.92 -23.31 11.13
C GLU A 25 -1.27 -22.35 10.11
N GLN A 26 -1.88 -21.18 9.88
CA GLN A 26 -1.38 -20.20 8.91
C GLN A 26 -0.02 -19.62 9.30
N THR A 27 0.19 -19.36 10.59
CA THR A 27 1.45 -18.80 11.11
C THR A 27 2.47 -19.86 11.51
N LYS A 28 2.05 -21.13 11.60
CA LYS A 28 2.84 -22.23 12.18
C LYS A 28 3.31 -21.94 13.60
N SER A 29 2.53 -21.17 14.36
CA SER A 29 2.84 -20.78 15.73
C SER A 29 1.58 -20.73 16.59
N GLY A 30 1.67 -21.29 17.80
CA GLY A 30 0.63 -21.17 18.83
C GLY A 30 0.73 -19.89 19.68
N ARG A 31 1.73 -19.04 19.43
CA ARG A 31 1.93 -17.80 20.19
C ARG A 31 1.10 -16.67 19.59
N VAL A 32 0.26 -16.03 20.41
CA VAL A 32 -0.66 -14.98 19.97
C VAL A 32 0.08 -13.76 19.41
N GLU A 33 1.30 -13.51 19.89
CA GLU A 33 2.16 -12.41 19.42
C GLU A 33 2.55 -12.56 17.95
N ASP A 34 2.56 -13.79 17.42
CA ASP A 34 2.86 -14.08 16.02
C ASP A 34 1.62 -13.85 15.12
N TRP A 35 0.44 -13.58 15.69
CA TRP A 35 -0.83 -13.39 14.97
C TRP A 35 -1.17 -11.90 14.74
N ALA A 36 -0.16 -11.05 14.59
CA ALA A 36 -0.38 -9.64 14.26
C ALA A 36 -1.10 -9.50 12.92
N TRP A 37 -2.20 -8.72 12.89
CA TRP A 37 -3.05 -8.51 11.70
C TRP A 37 -2.25 -8.18 10.42
N GLN A 38 -1.23 -7.34 10.55
CA GLN A 38 -0.39 -6.90 9.44
C GLN A 38 0.30 -8.05 8.68
N CYS A 39 0.52 -9.19 9.35
CA CYS A 39 1.12 -10.37 8.75
C CYS A 39 0.13 -11.11 7.83
N PHE A 40 -1.16 -11.06 8.13
CA PHE A 40 -2.23 -11.66 7.32
C PHE A 40 -2.66 -10.76 6.17
N ASN A 41 -2.50 -9.44 6.33
CA ASN A 41 -2.80 -8.45 5.30
C ASN A 41 -1.52 -7.88 4.66
N SER A 42 -0.56 -8.70 4.25
CA SER A 42 0.64 -8.21 3.56
C SER A 42 0.30 -7.58 2.21
N LEU A 43 0.86 -6.42 1.87
CA LEU A 43 0.72 -5.81 0.54
C LEU A 43 1.60 -6.52 -0.49
N ASP A 44 0.97 -6.90 -1.60
CA ASP A 44 1.60 -7.45 -2.79
C ASP A 44 1.17 -6.66 -4.04
N MET A 45 2.08 -5.83 -4.54
CA MET A 45 1.99 -5.11 -5.81
C MET A 45 2.87 -5.80 -6.85
N PHE A 46 2.25 -6.67 -7.64
CA PHE A 46 2.95 -7.40 -8.69
C PHE A 46 3.09 -6.58 -9.97
N HIS A 47 4.29 -6.59 -10.54
CA HIS A 47 4.49 -6.20 -11.93
C HIS A 47 3.93 -7.30 -12.86
N PRO A 48 3.31 -6.96 -14.01
CA PRO A 48 2.75 -7.96 -14.92
C PRO A 48 3.73 -9.06 -15.37
N LEU A 49 5.02 -8.71 -15.46
CA LEU A 49 6.11 -9.65 -15.80
C LEU A 49 6.86 -10.20 -14.57
N GLY A 50 6.50 -9.77 -13.36
CA GLY A 50 7.24 -9.99 -12.12
C GLY A 50 6.47 -10.81 -11.08
N HIS A 51 5.83 -11.91 -11.48
CA HIS A 51 5.09 -12.75 -10.54
C HIS A 51 5.97 -13.78 -9.80
N HIS A 52 7.08 -14.21 -10.42
CA HIS A 52 7.94 -15.26 -9.86
C HIS A 52 9.44 -14.96 -10.06
N GLY A 53 10.28 -15.68 -9.30
CA GLY A 53 11.73 -15.68 -9.46
C GLY A 53 12.38 -14.30 -9.31
N LEU A 54 13.46 -14.09 -10.07
CA LEU A 54 14.22 -12.84 -10.04
C LEU A 54 13.39 -11.63 -10.48
N LEU A 55 12.51 -11.81 -11.47
CA LEU A 55 11.65 -10.71 -11.95
C LEU A 55 10.70 -10.21 -10.85
N LYS A 56 10.14 -11.11 -10.01
CA LYS A 56 9.37 -10.69 -8.82
C LYS A 56 10.21 -9.82 -7.90
N ARG A 57 11.46 -10.24 -7.64
CA ARG A 57 12.34 -9.53 -6.70
C ARG A 57 12.71 -8.12 -7.16
N PHE A 58 12.86 -7.89 -8.46
CA PHE A 58 13.29 -6.60 -9.01
C PHE A 58 12.14 -5.69 -9.44
N LEU A 59 11.03 -6.26 -9.90
CA LEU A 59 9.94 -5.48 -10.51
C LEU A 59 8.75 -5.29 -9.57
N SER A 60 8.58 -6.14 -8.56
CA SER A 60 7.38 -6.15 -7.71
C SER A 60 7.70 -5.72 -6.28
N ILE A 61 6.74 -5.10 -5.62
CA ILE A 61 6.82 -4.74 -4.20
C ILE A 61 5.87 -5.67 -3.45
N THR A 62 6.44 -6.62 -2.72
CA THR A 62 5.69 -7.74 -2.11
C THR A 62 6.12 -7.99 -0.68
N ASP A 63 5.32 -8.77 0.03
CA ASP A 63 5.58 -9.21 1.40
C ASP A 63 5.75 -8.03 2.38
N LYS A 64 4.92 -6.99 2.22
CA LYS A 64 4.95 -5.77 3.05
C LYS A 64 3.82 -5.75 4.09
N PRO A 65 4.08 -6.00 5.39
CA PRO A 65 3.02 -6.10 6.40
C PRO A 65 2.30 -4.77 6.64
N GLN A 66 1.00 -4.69 6.33
CA GLN A 66 0.26 -3.44 6.43
C GLN A 66 -0.97 -3.54 7.33
N ALA A 67 -1.28 -2.41 7.97
CA ALA A 67 -2.57 -2.21 8.61
C ALA A 67 -3.68 -1.94 7.58
N GLY A 68 -4.91 -1.91 8.08
CA GLY A 68 -6.09 -1.59 7.30
C GLY A 68 -6.92 -2.81 6.91
N THR A 69 -8.13 -2.53 6.46
CA THR A 69 -9.13 -3.47 5.95
C THR A 69 -9.94 -2.76 4.86
N VAL A 70 -10.81 -3.47 4.13
CA VAL A 70 -11.73 -2.85 3.17
C VAL A 70 -12.69 -1.82 3.79
N TYR A 71 -12.86 -1.83 5.11
CA TYR A 71 -13.80 -0.97 5.84
C TYR A 71 -13.12 0.14 6.67
N SER A 72 -11.79 0.17 6.69
CA SER A 72 -11.04 1.18 7.45
C SER A 72 -10.63 2.36 6.57
N VAL A 73 -10.27 3.50 7.18
CA VAL A 73 -9.72 4.67 6.48
C VAL A 73 -8.51 4.28 5.61
N ARG A 74 -7.64 3.42 6.14
CA ARG A 74 -6.63 2.73 5.32
C ARG A 74 -7.30 1.57 4.59
N ALA A 75 -8.07 1.87 3.56
CA ALA A 75 -8.76 0.88 2.72
C ALA A 75 -7.74 0.04 1.93
N ALA A 76 -7.16 -0.97 2.58
CA ALA A 76 -6.06 -1.75 2.04
C ALA A 76 -6.26 -3.25 2.30
N THR A 77 -6.11 -4.03 1.24
CA THR A 77 -6.03 -5.49 1.27
C THR A 77 -4.72 -5.94 0.63
N LYS A 78 -4.51 -7.26 0.60
CA LYS A 78 -3.33 -7.87 -0.03
C LYS A 78 -3.02 -7.33 -1.44
N HIS A 79 -4.05 -7.07 -2.25
CA HIS A 79 -3.89 -6.64 -3.66
C HIS A 79 -4.65 -5.36 -4.01
N HIS A 80 -5.15 -4.63 -3.01
CA HIS A 80 -5.92 -3.39 -3.22
C HIS A 80 -5.50 -2.31 -2.23
N GLY A 81 -5.47 -1.06 -2.67
CA GLY A 81 -5.13 0.08 -1.85
C GLY A 81 -5.24 1.39 -2.63
N PRO A 82 -5.04 2.54 -1.96
CA PRO A 82 -5.14 3.85 -2.60
C PRO A 82 -4.01 4.06 -3.61
N ALA A 83 -4.36 4.33 -4.87
CA ALA A 83 -3.37 4.65 -5.92
C ALA A 83 -2.62 5.97 -5.65
N MET A 84 -3.25 6.87 -4.88
CA MET A 84 -2.74 8.20 -4.54
C MET A 84 -3.20 8.59 -3.13
N ARG A 85 -2.41 9.41 -2.45
CA ARG A 85 -2.87 10.23 -1.31
C ARG A 85 -2.68 11.70 -1.65
N PHE A 86 -3.72 12.49 -1.43
CA PHE A 86 -3.73 13.91 -1.73
C PHE A 86 -4.36 14.71 -0.59
N VAL A 87 -3.71 15.80 -0.22
CA VAL A 87 -4.23 16.81 0.71
C VAL A 87 -3.98 18.17 0.08
N GLY A 88 -5.05 18.88 -0.28
CA GLY A 88 -4.96 20.23 -0.80
C GLY A 88 -4.98 21.26 0.33
N ASN A 89 -4.05 22.21 0.31
CA ASN A 89 -4.08 23.41 1.15
C ASN A 89 -4.44 24.63 0.29
N PRO A 90 -5.71 25.08 0.27
CA PRO A 90 -6.14 26.22 -0.54
C PRO A 90 -5.49 27.56 -0.16
N GLY A 91 -4.96 27.67 1.07
CA GLY A 91 -4.26 28.87 1.54
C GLY A 91 -2.79 28.93 1.09
N ASN A 92 -2.18 27.79 0.83
CA ASN A 92 -0.84 27.68 0.27
C ASN A 92 -0.65 26.34 -0.46
N TRP A 93 -0.76 26.36 -1.79
CA TRP A 93 -0.69 25.12 -2.57
C TRP A 93 0.68 24.42 -2.51
N ASP A 94 1.77 25.14 -2.24
CA ASP A 94 3.11 24.55 -2.07
C ASP A 94 3.24 23.66 -0.82
N GLU A 95 2.30 23.78 0.12
CA GLU A 95 2.18 22.91 1.31
C GLU A 95 1.20 21.75 1.10
N SER A 96 0.67 21.58 -0.11
CA SER A 96 -0.20 20.44 -0.43
C SER A 96 0.61 19.15 -0.49
N ILE A 97 0.01 18.05 -0.05
CA ILE A 97 0.61 16.72 -0.11
C ILE A 97 0.09 16.01 -1.34
N LEU A 98 0.98 15.44 -2.16
CA LEU A 98 0.62 14.54 -3.25
C LEU A 98 1.68 13.47 -3.41
N LEU A 99 1.27 12.21 -3.25
CA LEU A 99 2.11 11.04 -3.49
C LEU A 99 1.32 9.89 -4.06
N ILE A 100 2.01 9.08 -4.86
CA ILE A 100 1.49 7.87 -5.49
C ILE A 100 2.13 6.63 -4.87
N SER A 101 1.56 5.46 -5.15
CA SER A 101 1.92 4.20 -4.49
C SER A 101 3.37 3.78 -4.67
N ALA A 102 3.95 3.94 -5.87
CA ALA A 102 5.32 3.53 -6.17
C ALA A 102 6.22 4.73 -6.48
N GLY A 103 6.24 5.18 -7.73
CA GLY A 103 7.02 6.32 -8.19
C GLY A 103 6.48 6.81 -9.54
N GLN A 104 6.98 7.95 -10.00
CA GLN A 104 6.46 8.61 -11.21
C GLN A 104 6.86 7.93 -12.52
N SER A 105 7.73 6.93 -12.49
CA SER A 105 8.21 6.22 -13.67
C SER A 105 7.74 4.76 -13.70
N GLY A 106 7.22 4.33 -14.84
CA GLY A 106 6.92 2.91 -15.08
C GLY A 106 8.12 2.10 -15.60
N GLN A 107 9.29 2.72 -15.79
CA GLN A 107 10.47 2.06 -16.36
C GLN A 107 11.31 1.39 -15.27
N PRO A 108 11.51 0.05 -15.32
CA PRO A 108 12.44 -0.62 -14.41
C PRO A 108 13.84 -0.03 -14.50
N GLY A 109 14.46 0.21 -13.35
CA GLY A 109 15.80 0.83 -13.25
C GLY A 109 15.79 2.36 -13.23
N SER A 110 14.64 3.00 -13.43
CA SER A 110 14.50 4.44 -13.16
C SER A 110 14.64 4.74 -11.67
N SER A 111 15.30 5.85 -11.32
CA SER A 111 15.33 6.37 -9.95
C SER A 111 13.94 6.70 -9.42
N HIS A 112 12.96 6.90 -10.30
CA HIS A 112 11.58 7.23 -9.97
C HIS A 112 10.62 6.04 -10.12
N TYR A 113 11.13 4.80 -10.16
CA TYR A 113 10.29 3.60 -10.28
C TYR A 113 9.49 3.31 -9.01
N SER A 114 10.11 3.52 -7.83
CA SER A 114 9.52 3.19 -6.53
C SER A 114 9.98 4.14 -5.40
N ASP A 115 10.48 5.32 -5.74
CA ASP A 115 11.04 6.31 -4.81
C ASP A 115 10.04 6.88 -3.82
N GLN A 116 8.75 6.90 -4.16
CA GLN A 116 7.68 7.35 -3.25
C GLN A 116 7.11 6.21 -2.39
N PHE A 117 7.46 4.95 -2.66
CA PHE A 117 6.83 3.81 -1.99
C PHE A 117 6.97 3.87 -0.47
N SER A 118 8.14 4.18 0.08
CA SER A 118 8.33 4.27 1.53
C SER A 118 7.47 5.38 2.15
N TYR A 119 7.40 6.55 1.51
CA TYR A 119 6.55 7.65 1.95
C TYR A 119 5.07 7.26 1.92
N TRP A 120 4.63 6.66 0.82
CA TRP A 120 3.26 6.18 0.68
C TRP A 120 2.95 5.08 1.68
N TYR A 121 3.87 4.16 1.92
CA TYR A 121 3.65 3.02 2.80
C TYR A 121 3.50 3.45 4.26
N GLU A 122 4.38 4.34 4.71
CA GLU A 122 4.46 4.86 6.07
C GLU A 122 3.52 6.06 6.32
N GLY A 123 2.84 6.56 5.29
CA GLY A 123 1.96 7.74 5.41
C GLY A 123 2.72 9.06 5.62
N LYS A 124 3.96 9.13 5.15
CA LYS A 124 4.77 10.37 5.20
C LYS A 124 4.41 11.28 4.02
N PRO A 125 4.45 12.61 4.21
CA PRO A 125 4.11 13.56 3.17
C PRO A 125 5.18 13.62 2.08
N VAL A 126 4.73 13.87 0.85
CA VAL A 126 5.54 14.45 -0.24
C VAL A 126 4.83 15.74 -0.64
N PHE A 127 5.50 16.86 -0.47
CA PHE A 127 4.93 18.17 -0.81
C PHE A 127 5.00 18.40 -2.32
N ALA A 128 3.87 18.83 -2.89
CA ALA A 128 3.74 19.09 -4.31
C ALA A 128 4.13 20.55 -4.61
N ALA A 129 5.28 20.75 -5.23
CA ALA A 129 5.67 22.07 -5.72
C ALA A 129 4.63 22.58 -6.73
N PHE A 130 3.96 23.69 -6.40
CA PHE A 130 2.86 24.24 -7.17
C PHE A 130 3.21 25.58 -7.80
N SER A 131 3.76 26.52 -7.03
CA SER A 131 4.17 27.83 -7.53
C SER A 131 5.34 27.73 -8.53
N ASP A 132 5.45 28.70 -9.43
CA ASP A 132 6.55 28.74 -10.41
C ASP A 132 7.92 28.68 -9.74
N ALA A 133 8.09 29.38 -8.61
CA ALA A 133 9.32 29.39 -7.83
C ALA A 133 9.60 28.01 -7.19
N ALA A 134 8.59 27.38 -6.58
CA ALA A 134 8.74 26.04 -6.00
C ALA A 134 9.07 25.00 -7.08
N GLN A 135 8.38 25.05 -8.23
CA GLN A 135 8.64 24.17 -9.36
C GLN A 135 10.04 24.36 -9.91
N ALA A 136 10.51 25.61 -10.05
CA ALA A 136 11.87 25.90 -10.50
C ALA A 136 12.93 25.30 -9.55
N ASN A 137 12.72 25.40 -8.23
CA ASN A 137 13.62 24.83 -7.22
C ASN A 137 13.60 23.29 -7.17
N ALA A 138 12.43 22.68 -7.36
CA ALA A 138 12.25 21.23 -7.30
C ALA A 138 12.68 20.52 -8.59
N ARG A 139 12.71 21.23 -9.73
CA ARG A 139 13.03 20.67 -11.05
C ARG A 139 14.39 19.99 -11.06
N ARG A 140 14.46 18.81 -11.70
CA ARG A 140 15.70 18.08 -11.97
C ARG A 140 16.02 17.99 -13.46
N HIS A 141 14.99 17.87 -14.29
CA HIS A 141 15.11 17.76 -15.74
C HIS A 141 14.11 18.69 -16.43
N ALA A 142 14.48 19.18 -17.62
CA ALA A 142 13.62 19.99 -18.48
C ALA A 142 13.71 19.49 -19.92
N LEU A 143 12.57 19.39 -20.59
CA LEU A 143 12.47 19.08 -22.01
C LEU A 143 11.52 20.10 -22.66
N THR A 144 11.99 20.80 -23.69
CA THR A 144 11.17 21.74 -24.46
C THR A 144 10.69 21.05 -25.73
N LEU A 145 9.38 20.87 -25.86
CA LEU A 145 8.76 20.35 -27.08
C LEU A 145 8.51 21.51 -28.05
N LYS A 146 8.91 21.34 -29.31
CA LYS A 146 8.62 22.28 -30.41
C LYS A 146 7.61 21.64 -31.36
N PRO A 147 6.70 22.42 -31.96
CA PRO A 147 5.80 21.90 -32.98
C PRO A 147 6.57 21.23 -34.13
N GLY A 148 6.03 20.13 -34.66
CA GLY A 148 6.47 19.58 -35.94
C GLY A 148 6.06 20.51 -37.07
N SER A 149 6.94 20.70 -38.04
CA SER A 149 6.68 21.47 -39.27
C SER A 149 5.49 20.92 -40.06
#